data_AF-A0A2K3MVR3-F1
#
_entry.id   AF-A0A2K3MVR3-F1
#
_cell.length_a   1.000
_cell.length_b   1.000
_cell.length_c   1.000
_cell.angle_alpha   90.00
_cell.angle_beta   90.00
_cell.angle_gamma   90.00
#
_symmetry.space_group_name_H-M   'P 1'
#
loop_
_entity.id
_entity.type
_entity.pdbx_description
1 polymer ?
#
loop_
_entity_poly.entity_id
_entity_poly.type
_entity_poly.pdbx_seq_one_letter_code
_entity_poly.pdbx_strand_id
1 'polypeptide(L)'
;MAAAGKTRTMFEGLVKDGSLKWLLGKKSYFDEEFEEMENSPSAGKNFVRELSPVANLVVRRCAKILQTCSSDLQESFNQEASESLKVPSRYARNLLEYCCFKALSLKAQMSGHLLDKTFRRLTYDMMLAWEVPSATSLPLTNVDEDVSVGLEAFCRIAPAVPIIANVIVCENLFEALSSSTGGRLQFPIYDKYLGGIEK
;
A
#
# COMPACT_ATOMS: atom_id res chain seq x y z
N MET A 1 -14.49 19.22 -28.16
CA MET A 1 -14.67 17.86 -27.59
C MET A 1 -13.60 16.94 -28.17
N ALA A 2 -12.51 16.68 -27.43
CA ALA A 2 -11.55 15.58 -27.72
C ALA A 2 -10.46 15.54 -26.63
N ALA A 3 -10.73 14.88 -25.49
CA ALA A 3 -9.69 14.57 -24.49
C ALA A 3 -9.88 13.19 -23.81
N ALA A 4 -10.92 12.43 -24.17
CA ALA A 4 -11.25 11.14 -23.56
C ALA A 4 -10.58 9.93 -24.24
N GLY A 5 -10.08 10.09 -25.47
CA GLY A 5 -9.55 8.96 -26.27
C GLY A 5 -8.08 8.61 -26.00
N LYS A 6 -7.28 9.55 -25.50
CA LYS A 6 -5.82 9.39 -25.42
C LYS A 6 -5.35 8.64 -24.18
N THR A 7 -6.15 8.62 -23.11
CA THR A 7 -5.89 7.84 -21.89
C THR A 7 -6.25 6.37 -22.10
N ARG A 8 -7.37 6.10 -22.78
CA ARG A 8 -7.85 4.75 -23.06
C ARG A 8 -6.85 3.93 -23.91
N THR A 9 -6.15 4.57 -24.84
CA THR A 9 -5.12 3.92 -25.67
C THR A 9 -3.78 3.70 -24.95
N MET A 10 -3.45 4.48 -23.93
CA MET A 10 -2.24 4.26 -23.13
C MET A 10 -2.39 3.07 -22.18
N PHE A 11 -3.58 2.88 -21.59
CA PHE A 11 -3.90 1.66 -20.84
C PHE A 11 -3.86 0.43 -21.76
N GLU A 12 -4.37 0.54 -22.99
CA GLU A 12 -4.33 -0.55 -23.96
C GLU A 12 -2.90 -0.93 -24.41
N GLY A 13 -1.98 0.05 -24.46
CA GLY A 13 -0.57 -0.18 -24.78
C GLY A 13 0.21 -0.92 -23.71
N LEU A 14 -0.16 -0.74 -22.43
CA LEU A 14 0.41 -1.51 -21.31
C LEU A 14 -0.20 -2.92 -21.20
N VAL A 15 -1.41 -3.11 -21.74
CA VAL A 15 -2.14 -4.39 -21.78
C VAL A 15 -1.75 -5.26 -22.98
N LYS A 16 -1.28 -4.67 -24.08
CA LYS A 16 -0.92 -5.39 -25.32
C LYS A 16 0.47 -6.02 -25.32
N ASP A 17 1.34 -5.63 -24.39
CA ASP A 17 2.59 -6.35 -24.16
C ASP A 17 2.27 -7.48 -23.18
N GLY A 18 2.35 -8.73 -23.64
CA GLY A 18 1.81 -9.94 -23.00
C GLY A 18 2.47 -10.37 -21.68
N SER A 19 2.70 -9.45 -20.76
CA SER A 19 3.39 -9.62 -19.48
C SER A 19 2.45 -9.92 -18.30
N LEU A 20 1.12 -9.88 -18.49
CA LEU A 20 0.13 -10.13 -17.43
C LEU A 20 -0.51 -11.53 -17.49
N LYS A 21 -0.12 -12.36 -18.47
CA LYS A 21 -0.70 -13.70 -18.67
C LYS A 21 -0.08 -14.81 -17.80
N TRP A 22 0.92 -14.53 -16.94
CA TRP A 22 1.50 -15.54 -16.04
C TRP A 22 0.65 -15.81 -14.77
N LEU A 23 -0.50 -15.15 -14.62
CA LEU A 23 -1.41 -15.30 -13.46
C LEU A 23 -2.46 -16.42 -13.61
N LEU A 24 -2.28 -17.38 -14.51
CA LEU A 24 -3.10 -18.60 -14.54
C LEU A 24 -2.52 -19.66 -13.60
N GLY A 25 -2.73 -19.44 -12.30
CA GLY A 25 -2.36 -20.39 -11.25
C GLY A 25 -2.69 -19.89 -9.83
N LYS A 26 -3.98 -19.68 -9.54
CA LYS A 26 -4.60 -19.13 -8.32
C LYS A 26 -4.81 -17.60 -8.36
N LYS A 27 -6.06 -17.20 -8.09
CA LYS A 27 -6.50 -15.80 -7.93
C LYS A 27 -5.61 -15.12 -6.89
N SER A 28 -4.87 -14.10 -7.28
CA SER A 28 -4.06 -13.30 -6.36
C SER A 28 -4.98 -12.54 -5.41
N TYR A 29 -4.52 -12.31 -4.17
CA TYR A 29 -5.29 -11.64 -3.10
C TYR A 29 -5.90 -10.30 -3.55
N PHE A 30 -5.24 -9.59 -4.47
CA PHE A 30 -5.65 -8.26 -4.91
C PHE A 30 -6.48 -8.26 -6.20
N ASP A 31 -6.74 -9.42 -6.81
CA ASP A 31 -7.33 -9.49 -8.16
C ASP A 31 -8.71 -8.82 -8.23
N GLU A 32 -9.56 -9.02 -7.23
CA GLU A 32 -10.89 -8.40 -7.19
C GLU A 32 -10.82 -6.87 -7.07
N GLU A 33 -9.83 -6.36 -6.34
CA GLU A 33 -9.65 -4.92 -6.18
C GLU A 33 -8.99 -4.26 -7.38
N PHE A 34 -8.12 -4.99 -8.08
CA PHE A 34 -7.59 -4.56 -9.37
C PHE A 34 -8.71 -4.50 -10.42
N GLU A 35 -9.56 -5.52 -10.49
CA GLU A 35 -10.73 -5.54 -11.37
C GLU A 35 -11.72 -4.39 -11.03
N GLU A 36 -12.02 -4.13 -9.75
CA GLU A 36 -12.84 -2.99 -9.34
C GLU A 36 -12.19 -1.65 -9.71
N MET A 37 -10.86 -1.56 -9.61
CA MET A 37 -10.12 -0.36 -9.95
C MET A 37 -10.20 -0.03 -11.44
N GLU A 38 -10.03 -1.03 -12.30
CA GLU A 38 -10.09 -0.90 -13.76
C GLU A 38 -11.50 -0.56 -14.27
N ASN A 39 -12.53 -1.16 -13.67
CA ASN A 39 -13.91 -1.00 -14.13
C ASN A 39 -14.59 0.30 -13.64
N SER A 40 -13.92 1.10 -12.82
CA SER A 40 -14.52 2.29 -12.21
C SER A 40 -14.51 3.50 -13.16
N PRO A 41 -15.63 4.25 -13.31
CA PRO A 41 -15.70 5.42 -14.19
C PRO A 41 -14.75 6.57 -13.77
N SER A 42 -14.21 6.53 -12.54
CA SER A 42 -13.21 7.45 -12.00
C SER A 42 -11.78 6.89 -12.06
N ALA A 43 -11.51 5.79 -12.77
CA ALA A 43 -10.21 5.13 -12.81
C ALA A 43 -9.04 6.10 -13.08
N GLY A 44 -9.22 7.05 -14.00
CA GLY A 44 -8.18 8.04 -14.34
C GLY A 44 -7.83 9.02 -13.21
N LYS A 45 -8.74 9.34 -12.29
CA LYS A 45 -8.47 10.23 -11.14
C LYS A 45 -7.84 9.49 -9.95
N ASN A 46 -7.92 8.17 -9.96
CA ASN A 46 -7.50 7.34 -8.82
C ASN A 46 -6.16 6.62 -9.06
N PHE A 47 -5.50 6.90 -10.19
CA PHE A 47 -4.27 6.23 -10.60
C PHE A 47 -3.11 7.21 -10.71
N VAL A 48 -2.02 6.90 -10.01
CA VAL A 48 -0.77 7.66 -9.98
C VAL A 48 0.31 6.84 -10.72
N ARG A 49 0.92 7.44 -11.74
CA ARG A 49 1.81 6.74 -12.68
C ARG A 49 3.14 6.32 -12.06
N GLU A 50 3.59 7.06 -11.07
CA GLU A 50 4.84 6.82 -10.37
C GLU A 50 4.75 5.61 -9.42
N LEU A 51 3.53 5.19 -9.07
CA LEU A 51 3.29 4.15 -8.06
C LEU A 51 3.14 2.76 -8.70
N SER A 52 3.58 1.74 -7.97
CA SER A 52 3.30 0.35 -8.33
C SER A 52 1.79 0.04 -8.26
N PRO A 53 1.31 -1.09 -8.80
CA PRO A 53 -0.09 -1.48 -8.69
C PRO A 53 -0.55 -1.59 -7.22
N VAL A 54 0.23 -2.24 -6.36
CA VAL A 54 -0.10 -2.38 -4.92
C VAL A 54 -0.09 -1.04 -4.18
N ALA A 55 0.85 -0.15 -4.52
CA ALA A 55 0.87 1.20 -3.95
C ALA A 55 -0.32 2.05 -4.41
N ASN A 56 -0.72 1.96 -5.68
CA ASN A 56 -1.92 2.62 -6.19
C ASN A 56 -3.18 2.17 -5.46
N LEU A 57 -3.32 0.86 -5.23
CA LEU A 57 -4.44 0.30 -4.48
C LEU A 57 -4.47 0.84 -3.03
N VAL A 58 -3.34 0.86 -2.35
CA VAL A 58 -3.24 1.43 -1.00
C VAL A 58 -3.59 2.91 -1.00
N VAL A 59 -3.04 3.71 -1.93
CA VAL A 59 -3.37 5.14 -2.04
C VAL A 59 -4.85 5.36 -2.31
N ARG A 60 -5.50 4.55 -3.15
CA ARG A 60 -6.95 4.60 -3.37
C ARG A 60 -7.74 4.31 -2.09
N ARG A 61 -7.31 3.33 -1.28
CA ARG A 61 -7.94 3.05 0.03
C ARG A 61 -7.74 4.20 1.01
N CYS A 62 -6.54 4.80 1.05
CA CYS A 62 -6.27 6.00 1.84
C CYS A 62 -7.17 7.17 1.40
N ALA A 63 -7.32 7.38 0.09
CA ALA A 63 -8.19 8.41 -0.46
C ALA A 63 -9.66 8.20 -0.06
N LYS A 64 -10.16 6.95 -0.12
CA LYS A 64 -11.50 6.59 0.38
C LYS A 64 -11.67 6.93 1.86
N ILE A 65 -10.68 6.64 2.71
CA ILE A 65 -10.70 6.97 4.15
C ILE A 65 -10.74 8.48 4.39
N LEU A 66 -9.95 9.23 3.61
CA LEU A 66 -9.82 10.68 3.69
C LEU A 66 -10.91 11.44 2.93
N GLN A 67 -11.88 10.73 2.33
CA GLN A 67 -12.97 11.30 1.53
C GLN A 67 -12.49 12.21 0.39
N THR A 68 -11.43 11.77 -0.29
CA THR A 68 -10.81 12.48 -1.41
C THR A 68 -10.49 11.50 -2.55
N CYS A 69 -9.80 11.92 -3.61
CA CYS A 69 -9.29 11.04 -4.66
C CYS A 69 -7.76 10.99 -4.70
N SER A 70 -7.20 9.96 -5.35
CA SER A 70 -5.74 9.77 -5.37
C SER A 70 -4.98 10.95 -6.00
N SER A 71 -5.55 11.58 -7.05
CA SER A 71 -4.94 12.76 -7.66
C SER A 71 -4.88 13.96 -6.71
N ASP A 72 -5.92 14.17 -5.91
CA ASP A 72 -5.97 15.28 -4.96
C ASP A 72 -4.99 15.05 -3.79
N LEU A 73 -4.79 13.79 -3.37
CA LEU A 73 -3.73 13.44 -2.42
C LEU A 73 -2.34 13.67 -2.99
N GLN A 74 -2.12 13.29 -4.26
CA GLN A 74 -0.85 13.55 -4.95
C GLN A 74 -0.57 15.05 -5.06
N GLU A 75 -1.58 15.85 -5.42
CA GLU A 75 -1.47 17.29 -5.47
C GLU A 75 -1.16 17.88 -4.08
N SER A 76 -1.88 17.45 -3.04
CA SER A 76 -1.64 17.88 -1.67
C SER A 76 -0.22 17.55 -1.21
N PHE A 77 0.29 16.35 -1.52
CA PHE A 77 1.69 15.99 -1.27
C PHE A 77 2.66 16.93 -2.00
N ASN A 78 2.42 17.21 -3.27
CA ASN A 78 3.29 18.07 -4.08
C ASN A 78 3.34 19.53 -3.55
N GLN A 79 2.23 20.00 -2.95
CA GLN A 79 2.13 21.32 -2.36
C GLN A 79 2.73 21.39 -0.95
N GLU A 80 2.49 20.39 -0.09
CA GLU A 80 2.89 20.39 1.32
C GLU A 80 4.35 19.91 1.53
N ALA A 81 4.86 19.01 0.69
CA ALA A 81 6.18 18.42 0.88
C ALA A 81 7.32 19.28 0.34
N SER A 82 8.46 19.27 1.05
CA SER A 82 9.69 19.94 0.59
C SER A 82 10.24 19.32 -0.70
N GLU A 83 10.96 20.12 -1.50
CA GLU A 83 11.58 19.66 -2.77
C GLU A 83 12.49 18.43 -2.58
N SER A 84 13.18 18.33 -1.45
CA SER A 84 14.02 17.19 -1.10
C SER A 84 13.27 15.86 -1.00
N LEU A 85 11.96 15.89 -0.72
CA LEU A 85 11.10 14.71 -0.64
C LEU A 85 10.45 14.38 -1.99
N LYS A 86 10.53 15.27 -2.98
CA LYS A 86 9.92 15.10 -4.30
C LYS A 86 10.90 14.60 -5.36
N VAL A 87 12.12 14.23 -4.96
CA VAL A 87 13.14 13.68 -5.86
C VAL A 87 12.63 12.36 -6.49
N PRO A 88 12.79 12.16 -7.81
CA PRO A 88 12.19 11.02 -8.53
C PRO A 88 12.48 9.65 -7.91
N SER A 89 13.69 9.43 -7.38
CA SER A 89 14.10 8.16 -6.77
C SER A 89 13.38 7.81 -5.46
N ARG A 90 12.78 8.81 -4.79
CA ARG A 90 12.06 8.64 -3.51
C ARG A 90 10.59 9.06 -3.60
N TYR A 91 10.19 9.70 -4.69
CA TYR A 91 8.86 10.27 -4.87
C TYR A 91 7.75 9.27 -4.55
N ALA A 92 7.78 8.08 -5.17
CA ALA A 92 6.76 7.06 -4.97
C ALA A 92 6.65 6.62 -3.50
N ARG A 93 7.79 6.40 -2.84
CA ARG A 93 7.83 6.00 -1.43
C ARG A 93 7.31 7.11 -0.51
N ASN A 94 7.75 8.34 -0.73
CA ASN A 94 7.35 9.48 0.09
C ASN A 94 5.88 9.84 -0.10
N LEU A 95 5.36 9.76 -1.33
CA LEU A 95 3.93 9.93 -1.61
C LEU A 95 3.10 8.84 -0.94
N LEU A 96 3.53 7.58 -1.03
CA LEU A 96 2.86 6.47 -0.34
C LEU A 96 2.82 6.71 1.17
N GLU A 97 3.97 7.04 1.78
CA GLU A 97 4.06 7.36 3.21
C GLU A 97 3.12 8.49 3.62
N TYR A 98 3.10 9.58 2.86
CA TYR A 98 2.21 10.72 3.09
C TYR A 98 0.74 10.29 3.12
N CYS A 99 0.30 9.52 2.12
CA CYS A 99 -1.06 8.99 2.04
C CYS A 99 -1.38 8.06 3.21
N CYS A 100 -0.46 7.14 3.54
CA CYS A 100 -0.61 6.20 4.65
C CYS A 100 -0.75 6.94 5.98
N PHE A 101 0.14 7.88 6.30
CA PHE A 101 0.13 8.55 7.59
C PHE A 101 -1.07 9.48 7.77
N LYS A 102 -1.54 10.16 6.71
CA LYS A 102 -2.80 10.91 6.77
C LYS A 102 -3.98 9.99 7.06
N ALA A 103 -4.06 8.83 6.40
CA ALA A 103 -5.16 7.88 6.62
C ALA A 103 -5.11 7.22 8.01
N LEU A 104 -3.92 6.83 8.48
CA LEU A 104 -3.71 6.21 9.78
C LEU A 104 -4.01 7.17 10.93
N SER A 105 -3.64 8.45 10.81
CA SER A 105 -3.92 9.43 11.86
C SER A 105 -5.43 9.62 12.09
N LEU A 106 -6.25 9.50 11.04
CA LEU A 106 -7.71 9.53 11.15
C LEU A 106 -8.26 8.20 11.71
N LYS A 107 -7.79 7.06 11.19
CA LYS A 107 -8.32 5.74 11.58
C LYS A 107 -7.94 5.35 13.00
N ALA A 108 -6.74 5.68 13.47
CA ALA A 108 -6.27 5.36 14.81
C ALA A 108 -7.01 6.14 15.92
N GLN A 109 -7.79 7.17 15.58
CA GLN A 109 -8.66 7.88 16.53
C GLN A 109 -9.96 7.13 16.85
N MET A 110 -10.30 6.08 16.07
CA MET A 110 -11.49 5.28 16.32
C MET A 110 -11.23 4.29 17.46
N SER A 111 -12.16 4.20 18.41
CA SER A 111 -12.09 3.22 19.50
C SER A 111 -12.20 1.79 18.95
N GLY A 112 -11.34 0.88 19.42
CA GLY A 112 -11.37 -0.52 19.00
C GLY A 112 -10.88 -0.75 17.56
N HIS A 113 -10.06 0.17 17.03
CA HIS A 113 -9.53 0.05 15.68
C HIS A 113 -8.63 -1.18 15.51
N LEU A 114 -7.99 -1.70 16.59
CA LEU A 114 -7.22 -2.94 16.47
C LEU A 114 -8.11 -4.18 16.43
N LEU A 115 -9.34 -4.15 16.94
CA LEU A 115 -10.35 -5.21 16.74
C LEU A 115 -10.90 -5.25 15.30
N ASP A 116 -10.85 -4.14 14.56
CA ASP A 116 -11.27 -4.06 13.16
C ASP A 116 -10.29 -4.79 12.22
N LYS A 117 -10.73 -5.95 11.70
CA LYS A 117 -9.97 -6.75 10.72
C LYS A 117 -9.57 -5.95 9.49
N THR A 118 -10.40 -5.01 9.05
CA THR A 118 -10.13 -4.20 7.86
C THR A 118 -9.01 -3.20 8.13
N PHE A 119 -8.95 -2.63 9.34
CA PHE A 119 -7.85 -1.77 9.75
C PHE A 119 -6.54 -2.54 9.85
N ARG A 120 -6.54 -3.72 10.48
CA ARG A 120 -5.35 -4.58 10.57
C ARG A 120 -4.83 -5.01 9.20
N ARG A 121 -5.74 -5.30 8.27
CA ARG A 121 -5.37 -5.62 6.90
C ARG A 121 -4.82 -4.42 6.15
N LEU A 122 -5.44 -3.26 6.32
CA LEU A 122 -4.96 -2.01 5.73
C LEU A 122 -3.53 -1.69 6.16
N THR A 123 -3.20 -1.74 7.45
CA THR A 123 -1.84 -1.44 7.94
C THR A 123 -0.81 -2.43 7.39
N TYR A 124 -1.18 -3.71 7.23
CA TYR A 124 -0.31 -4.69 6.59
C TYR A 124 -0.11 -4.44 5.10
N ASP A 125 -1.19 -4.15 4.36
CA ASP A 125 -1.09 -3.85 2.92
C ASP A 125 -0.30 -2.55 2.66
N MET A 126 -0.35 -1.57 3.59
CA MET A 126 0.53 -0.39 3.55
C MET A 126 2.02 -0.76 3.67
N MET A 127 2.37 -1.74 4.51
CA MET A 127 3.74 -2.25 4.60
C MET A 127 4.17 -2.96 3.30
N LEU A 128 3.28 -3.79 2.73
CA LEU A 128 3.54 -4.44 1.45
C LEU A 128 3.74 -3.44 0.30
N ALA A 129 2.92 -2.40 0.23
CA ALA A 129 3.10 -1.33 -0.75
C ALA A 129 4.43 -0.60 -0.55
N TRP A 130 4.92 -0.50 0.69
CA TRP A 130 6.17 0.18 1.00
C TRP A 130 7.41 -0.59 0.52
N GLU A 131 7.36 -1.93 0.48
CA GLU A 131 8.41 -2.77 -0.10
C GLU A 131 8.62 -2.47 -1.59
N VAL A 132 7.52 -2.25 -2.33
CA VAL A 132 7.51 -2.01 -3.78
C VAL A 132 6.69 -0.78 -4.15
N PRO A 133 7.13 0.43 -3.81
CA PRO A 133 6.28 1.61 -3.93
C PRO A 133 6.22 2.16 -5.35
N SER A 134 7.27 1.98 -6.16
CA SER A 134 7.41 2.58 -7.48
C SER A 134 6.90 1.67 -8.60
N ALA A 135 6.38 2.24 -9.68
CA ALA A 135 6.07 1.50 -10.91
C ALA A 135 7.29 0.81 -11.52
N THR A 136 8.50 1.28 -11.18
CA THR A 136 9.79 0.71 -11.59
C THR A 136 10.40 -0.24 -10.54
N SER A 137 9.76 -0.44 -9.40
CA SER A 137 10.22 -1.39 -8.39
C SER A 137 10.19 -2.81 -8.98
N LEU A 138 11.21 -3.61 -8.65
CA LEU A 138 11.18 -5.04 -8.97
C LEU A 138 9.93 -5.66 -8.35
N PRO A 139 9.17 -6.48 -9.09
CA PRO A 139 8.02 -7.19 -8.54
C PRO A 139 8.47 -8.04 -7.35
N LEU A 140 7.58 -8.23 -6.37
CA LEU A 140 7.74 -9.26 -5.35
C LEU A 140 7.65 -10.64 -6.04
N THR A 141 8.73 -11.12 -6.66
CA THR A 141 8.90 -12.52 -7.09
C THR A 141 9.04 -13.37 -5.82
N ASN A 142 8.36 -14.51 -5.58
CA ASN A 142 8.11 -15.64 -6.48
C ASN A 142 6.83 -16.42 -6.13
N VAL A 143 6.32 -17.07 -7.18
CA VAL A 143 5.48 -18.28 -7.24
C VAL A 143 5.56 -19.11 -5.94
N ASP A 144 4.45 -19.19 -5.21
CA ASP A 144 4.20 -20.03 -4.01
C ASP A 144 4.63 -19.49 -2.62
N GLU A 145 5.29 -18.33 -2.52
CA GLU A 145 5.59 -17.70 -1.21
C GLU A 145 4.50 -16.68 -0.80
N ASP A 146 3.95 -16.84 0.40
CA ASP A 146 3.03 -15.88 1.00
C ASP A 146 3.66 -14.47 1.01
N VAL A 147 2.98 -13.51 0.37
CA VAL A 147 3.41 -12.10 0.31
C VAL A 147 3.67 -11.58 1.73
N SER A 148 4.90 -11.18 2.00
CA SER A 148 5.41 -10.90 3.35
C SER A 148 6.13 -9.56 3.45
N VAL A 149 6.23 -9.06 4.68
CA VAL A 149 6.74 -7.73 5.03
C VAL A 149 8.15 -7.86 5.61
N GLY A 150 9.06 -6.99 5.17
CA GLY A 150 10.40 -6.86 5.73
C GLY A 150 10.48 -5.85 6.88
N LEU A 151 11.64 -5.86 7.54
CA LEU A 151 11.94 -5.05 8.72
C LEU A 151 11.71 -3.55 8.46
N GLU A 152 12.25 -3.03 7.35
CA GLU A 152 12.19 -1.61 6.99
C GLU A 152 10.74 -1.13 6.82
N ALA A 153 9.92 -1.89 6.08
CA ALA A 153 8.51 -1.55 5.88
C ALA A 153 7.73 -1.58 7.19
N PHE A 154 7.95 -2.60 8.03
CA PHE A 154 7.33 -2.69 9.34
C PHE A 154 7.72 -1.50 10.22
N CYS A 155 9.02 -1.19 10.35
CA CYS A 155 9.48 -0.10 11.20
C CYS A 155 9.16 1.29 10.68
N ARG A 156 8.87 1.43 9.38
CA ARG A 156 8.37 2.69 8.85
C ARG A 156 6.89 2.92 9.12
N ILE A 157 6.05 1.90 8.94
CA ILE A 157 4.59 2.04 8.97
C ILE A 157 4.00 1.76 10.37
N ALA A 158 4.45 0.70 11.06
CA ALA A 158 3.84 0.27 12.32
C ALA A 158 3.86 1.37 13.41
N PRO A 159 4.95 2.13 13.61
CA PRO A 159 4.99 3.18 14.63
C PRO A 159 4.10 4.39 14.34
N ALA A 160 3.52 4.51 13.14
CA ALA A 160 2.51 5.54 12.85
C ALA A 160 1.23 5.35 13.68
N VAL A 161 1.04 4.16 14.26
CA VAL A 161 0.00 3.85 15.23
C VAL A 161 0.70 3.42 16.52
N PRO A 162 0.92 4.33 17.49
CA PRO A 162 1.82 4.08 18.63
C PRO A 162 1.49 2.87 19.49
N ILE A 163 0.22 2.43 19.50
CA ILE A 163 -0.22 1.23 20.22
C ILE A 163 0.24 -0.07 19.52
N ILE A 164 0.51 -0.04 18.21
CA ILE A 164 1.04 -1.17 17.44
C ILE A 164 2.53 -1.35 17.69
N ALA A 165 3.31 -0.27 17.61
CA ALA A 165 4.75 -0.31 17.81
C ALA A 165 5.24 1.09 18.18
N ASN A 166 6.43 1.16 18.78
CA ASN A 166 7.15 2.41 18.92
C ASN A 166 8.56 2.27 18.33
N VAL A 167 9.19 3.40 18.03
CA VAL A 167 10.50 3.45 17.37
C VAL A 167 11.63 2.82 18.19
N ILE A 168 11.45 2.61 19.49
CA ILE A 168 12.46 2.02 20.39
C ILE A 168 12.42 0.49 20.31
N VAL A 169 11.23 -0.09 20.27
CA VAL A 169 11.06 -1.57 20.34
C VAL A 169 10.77 -2.21 18.99
N CYS A 170 10.65 -1.42 17.91
CA CYS A 170 10.19 -1.89 16.62
C CYS A 170 10.99 -3.07 16.08
N GLU A 171 12.31 -2.97 16.10
CA GLU A 171 13.18 -4.02 15.56
C GLU A 171 13.05 -5.33 16.35
N ASN A 172 13.09 -5.24 17.68
CA ASN A 172 12.90 -6.40 18.57
C ASN A 172 11.51 -7.03 18.40
N LEU A 173 10.47 -6.21 18.23
CA LEU A 173 9.11 -6.69 17.98
C LEU A 173 9.04 -7.40 16.62
N PHE A 174 9.63 -6.83 15.56
CA PHE A 174 9.67 -7.46 14.26
C PHE A 174 10.40 -8.80 14.30
N GLU A 175 11.55 -8.87 14.98
CA GLU A 175 12.31 -10.11 15.16
C GLU A 175 11.45 -11.19 15.83
N ALA A 176 10.75 -10.84 16.92
CA ALA A 176 9.83 -11.77 17.59
C ALA A 176 8.73 -12.27 16.65
N LEU A 177 8.09 -11.36 15.90
CA LEU A 177 6.99 -11.68 14.98
C LEU A 177 7.43 -12.44 13.71
N SER A 178 8.70 -12.36 13.33
CA SER A 178 9.22 -12.98 12.10
C SER A 178 10.20 -14.14 12.35
N SER A 179 10.40 -14.51 13.62
CA SER A 179 11.32 -15.57 14.06
C SER A 179 11.05 -16.93 13.41
N SER A 180 9.78 -17.27 13.17
CA SER A 180 9.39 -18.55 12.56
C SER A 180 9.25 -18.49 11.03
N THR A 181 9.48 -17.33 10.42
CA THR A 181 9.18 -17.05 9.01
C THR A 181 10.39 -16.46 8.27
N GLY A 182 11.59 -16.81 8.72
CA GLY A 182 12.84 -16.43 8.03
C GLY A 182 13.07 -14.92 7.97
N GLY A 183 12.64 -14.15 8.97
CA GLY A 183 12.81 -12.68 8.98
C GLY A 183 11.86 -11.95 8.04
N ARG A 184 10.73 -12.58 7.68
CA ARG A 184 9.64 -12.00 6.89
C ARG A 184 8.35 -12.07 7.69
N LEU A 185 7.73 -10.92 7.98
CA LEU A 185 6.46 -10.88 8.69
C LEU A 185 5.31 -11.27 7.77
N GLN A 186 4.53 -12.27 8.16
CA GLN A 186 3.33 -12.72 7.43
C GLN A 186 2.04 -12.16 8.06
N PHE A 187 1.01 -11.95 7.24
CA PHE A 187 -0.26 -11.37 7.70
C PHE A 187 -0.92 -12.14 8.85
N PRO A 188 -1.02 -13.50 8.86
CA PRO A 188 -1.67 -14.21 9.96
C PRO A 188 -0.99 -13.96 11.32
N ILE A 189 0.33 -13.79 11.33
CA ILE A 189 1.07 -13.47 12.56
C ILE A 189 0.77 -12.05 13.01
N TYR A 190 0.79 -11.10 12.07
CA TYR A 190 0.45 -9.71 12.34
C TYR A 190 -1.00 -9.52 12.81
N ASP A 191 -1.96 -10.19 12.17
CA ASP A 191 -3.38 -10.19 12.54
C ASP A 191 -3.58 -10.73 13.97
N LYS A 192 -2.92 -11.84 14.29
CA LYS A 192 -2.94 -12.43 15.64
C LYS A 192 -2.33 -11.51 16.69
N TYR A 193 -1.20 -10.88 16.38
CA TYR A 193 -0.52 -9.94 17.26
C TYR A 193 -1.44 -8.77 17.63
N LEU A 194 -1.95 -8.06 16.63
CA LEU A 194 -2.82 -6.91 16.84
C LEU A 194 -4.14 -7.27 17.53
N GLY A 195 -4.74 -8.41 17.20
CA GLY A 195 -5.93 -8.92 17.88
C GLY A 195 -5.69 -9.33 19.34
N GLY A 196 -4.44 -9.41 19.78
CA GLY A 196 -4.04 -9.66 21.17
C GLY A 196 -3.79 -8.39 21.99
N ILE A 197 -3.64 -7.22 21.38
CA ILE A 197 -3.31 -5.97 22.09
C ILE A 197 -4.53 -5.37 22.80
N GLU A 198 -5.73 -5.45 22.20
CA GLU A 198 -6.98 -4.91 22.77
C GLU A 198 -7.76 -5.92 23.64
N LYS A 199 -7.16 -7.07 23.99
CA LYS A 199 -7.75 -8.06 24.90
C LYS A 199 -7.28 -7.86 26.33
#